data_AF-A0A9E2R4X5-F1
#
_entry.id   AF-A0A9E2R4X5-F1
#
_cell.length_a   1.000
_cell.length_b   1.000
_cell.length_c   1.000
_cell.angle_alpha   90.00
_cell.angle_beta   90.00
_cell.angle_gamma   90.00
#
_symmetry.space_group_name_H-M   'P 1'
#
loop_
_entity.id
_entity.type
_entity.pdbx_description
1 polymer ?
#
loop_
_entity_poly.entity_id
_entity_poly.type
_entity_poly.pdbx_seq_one_letter_code
_entity_poly.pdbx_strand_id
1 'polypeptide(L)'
;MKSHVSLSRRSFLKQLGLTGLAAPWVTRDLLAASPNSILRHASCGASGMAWSDINAITESKFVRLVAVADVDLNRTADVRKKFPSARIYQDWRVLLEKEWKNLDSVNVTVPDHMHAAIGMSALDLGKNVYGQKPLAHDLYEVRQLTRFAREKGVVTQMGIQIHSESEYRLAVRLIRELTIGKVREVHSWSEKKWGDANPRPDRSDPIPAGFNWDWWLGTAAQRPFIGEGYYHPTNWRKRLDFGTGTFGDMGCHIFDPVFDALALTAPVSVRSEGPAPNAYNWATDAVIHYVFPGTPYTEGQTIHVHWYDGDQRPPNLKTLLEGDPVPGQGSLFIGTDGLLLLPHIARPQLYPIAKFEGHPMPPARSQSHWIQFVEACRGNGKTSAGFDYAGPLTEAVLLGSVATHFPQTTLEWHAADLRFTNQAEANRFVRRTYRQGWEIRGL
;
A
#
# COMPACT_ATOMS: atom_id res chain seq x y z
N MET A 1 -9.83 33.81 -59.52
CA MET A 1 -9.71 32.47 -60.14
C MET A 1 -9.43 31.45 -59.05
N LYS A 2 -10.38 30.56 -58.78
CA LYS A 2 -10.19 29.39 -57.90
C LYS A 2 -9.28 28.40 -58.63
N SER A 3 -8.23 27.90 -57.98
CA SER A 3 -7.59 26.65 -58.40
C SER A 3 -7.45 25.75 -57.17
N HIS A 4 -8.08 24.58 -57.26
CA HIS A 4 -8.10 23.55 -56.24
C HIS A 4 -6.79 22.77 -56.28
N VAL A 5 -6.08 22.66 -55.15
CA VAL A 5 -5.00 21.69 -55.00
C VAL A 5 -5.62 20.37 -54.53
N SER A 6 -5.65 19.38 -55.42
CA SER A 6 -6.09 18.03 -55.11
C SER A 6 -5.04 17.30 -54.27
N LEU A 7 -5.34 17.04 -53.00
CA LEU A 7 -4.55 16.13 -52.17
C LEU A 7 -4.85 14.69 -52.60
N SER A 8 -3.91 14.04 -53.30
CA SER A 8 -4.08 12.63 -53.67
C SER A 8 -3.91 11.72 -52.46
N ARG A 9 -4.74 10.68 -52.35
CA ARG A 9 -4.67 9.62 -51.31
C ARG A 9 -3.32 8.90 -51.21
N ARG A 10 -2.37 9.14 -52.14
CA ARG A 10 -1.02 8.56 -52.16
C ARG A 10 0.05 9.34 -51.42
N SER A 11 -0.16 10.62 -51.08
CA SER A 11 0.82 11.41 -50.31
C SER A 11 0.64 11.28 -48.80
N PHE A 12 -0.56 10.93 -48.32
CA PHE A 12 -0.81 10.70 -46.89
C PHE A 12 -0.16 9.42 -46.33
N LEU A 13 0.09 8.42 -47.19
CA LEU A 13 0.70 7.14 -46.79
C LEU A 13 2.24 7.15 -46.77
N LYS A 14 2.90 8.23 -47.18
CA LYS A 14 4.37 8.34 -47.19
C LYS A 14 4.96 9.11 -46.00
N GLN A 15 4.13 9.63 -45.09
CA GLN A 15 4.57 10.43 -43.95
C GLN A 15 4.29 9.76 -42.59
N LEU A 16 4.17 8.44 -42.57
CA LEU A 16 3.98 7.60 -41.37
C LEU A 16 5.16 6.64 -41.12
N GLY A 17 6.31 6.87 -41.76
CA GLY A 17 7.40 5.89 -41.85
C GLY A 17 8.59 6.06 -40.88
N LEU A 18 8.52 6.88 -39.83
CA LEU A 18 9.72 7.14 -38.99
C LEU A 18 9.50 7.19 -37.46
N THR A 19 8.39 6.69 -36.91
CA THR A 19 8.21 6.56 -35.44
C THR A 19 7.60 5.22 -35.06
N GLY A 20 8.34 4.13 -35.25
CA GLY A 20 7.86 2.82 -34.84
C GLY A 20 8.76 1.66 -35.21
N LEU A 21 9.97 1.60 -34.64
CA LEU A 21 10.74 0.35 -34.49
C LEU A 21 11.63 0.45 -33.23
N ALA A 22 11.01 0.53 -32.05
CA ALA A 22 11.57 -0.16 -30.89
C ALA A 22 11.01 -1.58 -30.95
N ALA A 23 11.90 -2.53 -31.21
CA ALA A 23 11.58 -3.93 -31.47
C ALA A 23 10.65 -4.55 -30.41
N PRO A 24 9.76 -5.49 -30.80
CA PRO A 24 9.00 -6.26 -29.84
C PRO A 24 9.97 -7.23 -29.16
N TRP A 25 10.59 -6.81 -28.06
CA TRP A 25 10.97 -7.74 -27.00
C TRP A 25 9.68 -8.18 -26.30
N VAL A 26 8.87 -8.93 -27.05
CA VAL A 26 7.87 -9.83 -26.47
C VAL A 26 8.69 -10.90 -25.78
N THR A 27 8.89 -10.73 -24.48
CA THR A 27 9.24 -11.83 -23.58
C THR A 27 8.17 -12.89 -23.78
N ARG A 28 8.56 -13.99 -24.42
CA ARG A 28 7.67 -15.07 -24.86
C ARG A 28 7.10 -15.93 -23.73
N ASP A 29 7.22 -15.50 -22.47
CA ASP A 29 6.80 -16.27 -21.28
C ASP A 29 5.91 -15.49 -20.29
N LEU A 30 5.35 -14.33 -20.67
CA LEU A 30 4.35 -13.62 -19.83
C LEU A 30 2.91 -14.04 -20.18
N LEU A 31 2.69 -15.33 -20.36
CA LEU A 31 1.33 -15.86 -20.47
C LEU A 31 0.81 -16.10 -19.05
N ALA A 32 -0.27 -15.38 -18.68
CA ALA A 32 -1.08 -15.77 -17.53
C ALA A 32 -1.32 -17.28 -17.59
N ALA A 33 -1.16 -17.96 -16.47
CA ALA A 33 -1.30 -19.41 -16.44
C ALA A 33 -2.71 -19.77 -16.92
N SER A 34 -2.86 -20.84 -17.70
CA SER A 34 -4.17 -21.25 -18.25
C SER A 34 -5.23 -21.20 -17.14
N PRO A 35 -6.47 -20.75 -17.40
CA PRO A 35 -7.52 -20.69 -16.40
C PRO A 35 -7.74 -22.00 -15.64
N ASN A 36 -7.36 -23.15 -16.19
CA ASN A 36 -7.49 -24.45 -15.52
C ASN A 36 -6.24 -24.91 -14.74
N SER A 37 -5.18 -24.10 -14.70
CA SER A 37 -3.91 -24.45 -14.05
C SER A 37 -3.94 -24.22 -12.53
N ILE A 38 -3.16 -25.03 -11.81
CA ILE A 38 -2.88 -24.84 -10.39
C ILE A 38 -1.73 -23.83 -10.27
N LEU A 39 -1.99 -22.71 -9.61
CA LEU A 39 -1.02 -21.66 -9.31
C LEU A 39 -0.04 -22.16 -8.23
N ARG A 40 1.24 -22.20 -8.56
CA ARG A 40 2.31 -22.55 -7.63
C ARG A 40 2.77 -21.31 -6.88
N HIS A 41 2.51 -21.29 -5.58
CA HIS A 41 2.64 -20.10 -4.76
C HIS A 41 3.76 -20.25 -3.72
N ALA A 42 4.46 -19.17 -3.43
CA ALA A 42 5.36 -19.08 -2.28
C ALA A 42 5.01 -17.91 -1.36
N SER A 43 5.31 -18.06 -0.08
CA SER A 43 5.19 -16.97 0.90
C SER A 43 6.54 -16.53 1.42
N CYS A 44 6.78 -15.22 1.40
CA CYS A 44 7.81 -14.61 2.23
C CYS A 44 7.13 -14.11 3.51
N GLY A 45 7.47 -14.74 4.64
CA GLY A 45 6.77 -14.71 5.91
C GLY A 45 5.96 -16.00 6.15
N ALA A 46 5.92 -16.50 7.39
CA ALA A 46 5.21 -17.74 7.74
C ALA A 46 4.10 -17.57 8.80
N SER A 47 4.08 -16.44 9.50
CA SER A 47 3.26 -16.24 10.71
C SER A 47 2.55 -14.88 10.71
N GLY A 48 1.65 -14.65 11.67
CA GLY A 48 0.88 -13.42 11.77
C GLY A 48 0.07 -13.16 10.50
N MET A 49 0.23 -11.99 9.89
CA MET A 49 -0.48 -11.66 8.66
C MET A 49 -0.11 -12.60 7.50
N ALA A 50 1.14 -13.09 7.43
CA ALA A 50 1.54 -14.04 6.39
C ALA A 50 0.77 -15.35 6.52
N TRP A 51 0.49 -15.78 7.75
CA TRP A 51 -0.33 -16.96 7.98
C TRP A 51 -1.78 -16.74 7.51
N SER A 52 -2.35 -15.57 7.78
CA SER A 52 -3.67 -15.19 7.26
C SER A 52 -3.68 -15.18 5.72
N ASP A 53 -2.66 -14.60 5.09
CA ASP A 53 -2.52 -14.57 3.63
C ASP A 53 -2.38 -15.98 3.04
N ILE A 54 -1.50 -16.81 3.60
CA ILE A 54 -1.32 -18.21 3.19
C ILE A 54 -2.66 -18.94 3.26
N ASN A 55 -3.38 -18.83 4.38
CA ASN A 55 -4.67 -19.51 4.54
C ASN A 55 -5.69 -19.04 3.51
N ALA A 56 -5.90 -17.73 3.37
CA ALA A 56 -6.92 -17.17 2.48
C ALA A 56 -6.60 -17.40 0.99
N ILE A 57 -5.32 -17.35 0.59
CA ILE A 57 -4.90 -17.65 -0.78
C ILE A 57 -5.08 -19.14 -1.09
N THR A 58 -4.72 -20.02 -0.14
CA THR A 58 -4.80 -21.49 -0.32
C THR A 58 -6.18 -22.08 -0.10
N GLU A 59 -7.18 -21.29 0.31
CA GLU A 59 -8.60 -21.67 0.24
C GLU A 59 -9.03 -21.94 -1.21
N SER A 60 -8.39 -21.30 -2.20
CA SER A 60 -8.60 -21.64 -3.59
C SER A 60 -8.03 -23.03 -3.90
N LYS A 61 -8.88 -23.92 -4.40
CA LYS A 61 -8.46 -25.24 -4.95
C LYS A 61 -7.48 -25.14 -6.13
N PHE A 62 -7.31 -23.94 -6.68
CA PHE A 62 -6.40 -23.65 -7.78
C PHE A 62 -5.06 -23.09 -7.32
N VAL A 63 -4.72 -23.21 -6.04
CA VAL A 63 -3.42 -22.83 -5.50
C VAL A 63 -2.77 -24.01 -4.81
N ARG A 64 -1.45 -24.14 -5.00
CA ARG A 64 -0.59 -25.00 -4.22
C ARG A 64 0.52 -24.18 -3.58
N LEU A 65 0.63 -24.23 -2.25
CA LEU A 65 1.79 -23.69 -1.54
C LEU A 65 3.01 -24.58 -1.78
N VAL A 66 4.03 -24.02 -2.43
CA VAL A 66 5.26 -24.72 -2.82
C VAL A 66 6.38 -24.49 -1.81
N ALA A 67 6.54 -23.25 -1.35
CA ALA A 67 7.62 -22.87 -0.46
C ALA A 67 7.23 -21.70 0.45
N VAL A 68 7.87 -21.64 1.62
CA VAL A 68 7.76 -20.52 2.56
C VAL A 68 9.15 -20.13 3.05
N ALA A 69 9.44 -18.84 3.10
CA ALA A 69 10.65 -18.31 3.70
C ALA A 69 10.32 -17.50 4.96
N ASP A 70 11.00 -17.78 6.08
CA ASP A 70 10.93 -16.94 7.28
C ASP A 70 12.29 -16.96 7.99
N VAL A 71 12.82 -15.78 8.31
CA VAL A 71 14.12 -15.63 8.99
C VAL A 71 14.10 -16.17 10.42
N ASP A 72 12.91 -16.28 11.03
CA ASP A 72 12.67 -16.92 12.32
C ASP A 72 11.98 -18.28 12.12
N LEU A 73 12.77 -19.34 12.06
CA LEU A 73 12.27 -20.69 11.82
C LEU A 73 11.31 -21.18 12.91
N ASN A 74 11.37 -20.61 14.11
CA ASN A 74 10.47 -20.94 15.21
C ASN A 74 9.01 -20.55 14.89
N ARG A 75 8.81 -19.65 13.93
CA ARG A 75 7.49 -19.16 13.50
C ARG A 75 6.89 -19.95 12.33
N THR A 76 7.49 -21.09 11.97
CA THR A 76 7.06 -21.91 10.83
C THR A 76 6.23 -23.13 11.21
N ALA A 77 5.95 -23.34 12.50
CA ALA A 77 5.29 -24.55 13.02
C ALA A 77 3.93 -24.81 12.37
N ASP A 78 3.07 -23.79 12.25
CA ASP A 78 1.74 -23.92 11.66
C ASP A 78 1.80 -24.27 10.16
N VAL A 79 2.75 -23.67 9.44
CA VAL A 79 2.99 -24.00 8.02
C VAL A 79 3.42 -25.46 7.88
N ARG A 80 4.38 -25.93 8.69
CA ARG A 80 4.85 -27.32 8.65
C ARG A 80 3.72 -28.31 8.95
N LYS A 81 2.84 -27.97 9.89
CA LYS A 81 1.70 -28.79 10.29
C LYS A 81 0.64 -28.86 9.19
N LYS A 82 0.23 -27.72 8.62
CA LYS A 82 -0.86 -27.65 7.64
C LYS A 82 -0.41 -28.01 6.22
N PHE A 83 0.82 -27.65 5.86
CA PHE A 83 1.39 -27.84 4.52
C PHE A 83 2.70 -28.61 4.58
N PRO A 84 2.70 -29.90 4.98
CA PRO A 84 3.92 -30.69 5.16
C PRO A 84 4.74 -30.87 3.88
N SER A 85 4.16 -30.60 2.70
CA SER A 85 4.86 -30.65 1.41
C SER A 85 5.50 -29.31 1.00
N ALA A 86 5.19 -28.21 1.68
CA ALA A 86 5.81 -26.92 1.43
C ALA A 86 7.23 -26.91 1.98
N ARG A 87 8.19 -26.50 1.15
CA ARG A 87 9.60 -26.39 1.55
C ARG A 87 9.81 -25.13 2.36
N ILE A 88 10.51 -25.25 3.49
CA ILE A 88 10.80 -24.11 4.37
C ILE A 88 12.24 -23.65 4.15
N TYR A 89 12.40 -22.37 3.90
CA TYR A 89 13.68 -21.69 3.78
C TYR A 89 13.80 -20.66 4.90
N GLN A 90 15.02 -20.39 5.34
CA GLN A 90 15.27 -19.28 6.28
C GLN A 90 15.58 -17.97 5.54
N ASP A 91 15.99 -18.05 4.27
CA ASP A 91 16.28 -16.91 3.40
C ASP A 91 15.38 -16.94 2.17
N TRP A 92 14.68 -15.83 1.92
CA TRP A 92 13.84 -15.67 0.74
C TRP A 92 14.64 -15.67 -0.57
N ARG A 93 15.91 -15.23 -0.53
CA ARG A 93 16.80 -15.23 -1.71
C ARG A 93 17.07 -16.66 -2.16
N VAL A 94 17.36 -17.55 -1.20
CA VAL A 94 17.58 -18.98 -1.45
C VAL A 94 16.28 -19.66 -1.92
N LEU A 95 15.12 -19.26 -1.36
CA LEU A 95 13.82 -19.71 -1.85
C LEU A 95 13.67 -19.34 -3.32
N LEU A 96 13.83 -18.06 -3.69
CA LEU A 96 13.67 -17.63 -5.08
C LEU A 96 14.69 -18.31 -6.00
N GLU A 97 15.96 -18.38 -5.61
CA GLU A 97 17.01 -19.04 -6.39
C GLU A 97 16.65 -20.49 -6.75
N LYS A 98 16.17 -21.26 -5.76
CA LYS A 98 15.86 -22.68 -5.94
C LYS A 98 14.50 -22.92 -6.58
N GLU A 99 13.53 -22.04 -6.37
CA GLU A 99 12.13 -22.27 -6.69
C GLU A 99 11.58 -21.41 -7.82
N TRP A 100 12.26 -20.38 -8.30
CA TRP A 100 11.65 -19.43 -9.24
C TRP A 100 11.05 -20.07 -10.50
N LYS A 101 11.64 -21.14 -11.04
CA LYS A 101 11.07 -21.89 -12.19
C LYS A 101 9.80 -22.66 -11.84
N ASN A 102 9.63 -22.95 -10.56
CA ASN A 102 8.51 -23.69 -9.98
C ASN A 102 7.44 -22.78 -9.37
N LEU A 103 7.55 -21.46 -9.50
CA LEU A 103 6.64 -20.49 -8.91
C LEU A 103 5.95 -19.65 -9.98
N ASP A 104 4.68 -19.37 -9.74
CA ASP A 104 3.83 -18.51 -10.56
C ASP A 104 3.48 -17.21 -9.82
N SER A 105 3.43 -17.25 -8.48
CA SER A 105 3.16 -16.09 -7.64
C SER A 105 3.87 -16.16 -6.29
N VAL A 106 4.06 -14.99 -5.69
CA VAL A 106 4.65 -14.82 -4.35
C VAL A 106 3.80 -13.84 -3.54
N ASN A 107 3.54 -14.14 -2.26
CA ASN A 107 3.12 -13.10 -1.33
C ASN A 107 4.31 -12.57 -0.51
N VAL A 108 4.33 -11.26 -0.30
CA VAL A 108 5.36 -10.54 0.48
C VAL A 108 4.68 -9.98 1.72
N THR A 109 4.86 -10.69 2.84
CA THR A 109 4.19 -10.38 4.10
C THR A 109 5.19 -10.46 5.26
N VAL A 110 6.09 -9.48 5.30
CA VAL A 110 7.19 -9.36 6.27
C VAL A 110 7.18 -7.95 6.86
N PRO A 111 8.16 -7.52 7.69
CA PRO A 111 8.25 -6.11 8.06
C PRO A 111 8.47 -5.18 6.85
N ASP A 112 7.93 -3.95 6.95
CA ASP A 112 7.82 -3.01 5.81
C ASP A 112 9.14 -2.75 5.08
N HIS A 113 10.26 -2.64 5.81
CA HIS A 113 11.60 -2.39 5.23
C HIS A 113 12.09 -3.47 4.26
N MET A 114 11.45 -4.64 4.24
CA MET A 114 11.80 -5.74 3.35
C MET A 114 10.83 -5.91 2.18
N HIS A 115 9.70 -5.20 2.17
CA HIS A 115 8.68 -5.35 1.13
C HIS A 115 9.25 -5.08 -0.28
N ALA A 116 9.95 -3.97 -0.45
CA ALA A 116 10.50 -3.57 -1.74
C ALA A 116 11.57 -4.54 -2.25
N ALA A 117 12.50 -4.94 -1.38
CA ALA A 117 13.59 -5.82 -1.76
C ALA A 117 13.09 -7.18 -2.26
N ILE A 118 12.13 -7.77 -1.55
CA ILE A 118 11.53 -9.06 -1.91
C ILE A 118 10.60 -8.89 -3.13
N GLY A 119 9.75 -7.87 -3.12
CA GLY A 119 8.80 -7.57 -4.18
C GLY A 119 9.49 -7.35 -5.53
N MET A 120 10.49 -6.47 -5.59
CA MET A 120 11.26 -6.21 -6.80
C MET A 120 11.99 -7.45 -7.31
N SER A 121 12.54 -8.27 -6.42
CA SER A 121 13.19 -9.53 -6.80
C SER A 121 12.20 -10.53 -7.41
N ALA A 122 10.99 -10.65 -6.85
CA ALA A 122 9.94 -11.50 -7.40
C ALA A 122 9.44 -10.96 -8.77
N LEU A 123 9.25 -9.65 -8.88
CA LEU A 123 8.87 -8.99 -10.14
C LEU A 123 9.95 -9.17 -11.22
N ASP A 124 11.25 -9.13 -10.87
CA ASP A 124 12.32 -9.29 -11.87
C ASP A 124 12.30 -10.68 -12.49
N LEU A 125 11.94 -11.68 -11.68
CA LEU A 125 11.69 -13.06 -12.08
C LEU A 125 10.33 -13.29 -12.77
N GLY A 126 9.58 -12.22 -13.05
CA GLY A 126 8.29 -12.27 -13.74
C GLY A 126 7.16 -12.91 -12.91
N LYS A 127 7.23 -12.84 -11.57
CA LYS A 127 6.21 -13.43 -10.69
C LYS A 127 5.09 -12.45 -10.41
N ASN A 128 3.87 -12.98 -10.31
CA ASN A 128 2.74 -12.22 -9.78
C ASN A 128 2.94 -11.98 -8.29
N VAL A 129 2.65 -10.77 -7.79
CA VAL A 129 2.99 -10.37 -6.41
C VAL A 129 1.76 -9.91 -5.65
N TYR A 130 1.48 -10.58 -4.52
CA TYR A 130 0.60 -10.06 -3.49
C TYR A 130 1.46 -9.41 -2.40
N GLY A 131 1.48 -8.08 -2.29
CA GLY A 131 2.32 -7.37 -1.31
C GLY A 131 1.48 -6.84 -0.16
N GLN A 132 1.85 -7.08 1.09
CA GLN A 132 1.12 -6.44 2.20
C GLN A 132 1.36 -4.92 2.26
N LYS A 133 0.43 -4.23 2.92
CA LYS A 133 0.53 -2.79 3.15
C LYS A 133 1.50 -2.47 4.31
N PRO A 134 2.15 -1.29 4.29
CA PRO A 134 2.29 -0.40 3.12
C PRO A 134 3.10 -1.11 2.03
N LEU A 135 2.90 -0.74 0.75
CA LEU A 135 3.54 -1.44 -0.37
C LEU A 135 5.08 -1.49 -0.25
N ALA A 136 5.69 -0.46 0.34
CA ALA A 136 7.10 -0.41 0.72
C ALA A 136 7.33 0.58 1.87
N HIS A 137 8.58 0.77 2.28
CA HIS A 137 8.95 1.64 3.40
C HIS A 137 9.18 3.09 2.96
N ASP A 138 9.74 3.32 1.78
CA ASP A 138 9.95 4.67 1.23
C ASP A 138 9.28 4.93 -0.14
N LEU A 139 9.21 6.22 -0.50
CA LEU A 139 8.52 6.72 -1.69
C LEU A 139 9.14 6.20 -3.00
N TYR A 140 10.46 6.15 -3.05
CA TYR A 140 11.17 5.68 -4.24
C TYR A 140 10.92 4.20 -4.46
N GLU A 141 11.01 3.38 -3.43
CA GLU A 141 10.68 1.96 -3.47
C GLU A 141 9.27 1.70 -4.01
N VAL A 142 8.25 2.42 -3.48
CA VAL A 142 6.87 2.31 -3.97
C VAL A 142 6.79 2.64 -5.46
N ARG A 143 7.40 3.77 -5.87
CA ARG A 143 7.40 4.21 -7.27
C ARG A 143 8.03 3.17 -8.19
N GLN A 144 9.14 2.55 -7.76
CA GLN A 144 9.82 1.53 -8.55
C GLN A 144 9.01 0.24 -8.62
N LEU A 145 8.43 -0.24 -7.51
CA LEU A 145 7.54 -1.41 -7.52
C LEU A 145 6.39 -1.23 -8.52
N THR A 146 5.71 -0.08 -8.50
CA THR A 146 4.62 0.22 -9.43
C THR A 146 5.08 0.26 -10.88
N ARG A 147 6.18 0.97 -11.17
CA ARG A 147 6.73 1.05 -12.54
C ARG A 147 7.16 -0.31 -13.05
N PHE A 148 7.89 -1.06 -12.23
CA PHE A 148 8.46 -2.34 -12.63
C PHE A 148 7.39 -3.41 -12.80
N ALA A 149 6.35 -3.42 -11.95
CA ALA A 149 5.18 -4.29 -12.14
C ALA A 149 4.48 -4.01 -13.48
N ARG A 150 4.32 -2.73 -13.85
CA ARG A 150 3.74 -2.32 -15.13
C ARG A 150 4.61 -2.75 -16.31
N GLU A 151 5.91 -2.54 -16.24
CA GLU A 151 6.87 -2.97 -17.27
C GLU A 151 6.87 -4.49 -17.47
N LYS A 152 6.78 -5.25 -16.38
CA LYS A 152 6.72 -6.71 -16.42
C LYS A 152 5.35 -7.25 -16.82
N GLY A 153 4.29 -6.44 -16.79
CA GLY A 153 2.94 -6.86 -17.14
C GLY A 153 2.38 -7.98 -16.26
N VAL A 154 2.83 -8.09 -15.01
CA VAL A 154 2.43 -9.14 -14.06
C VAL A 154 1.24 -8.69 -13.21
N VAL A 155 0.49 -9.66 -12.68
CA VAL A 155 -0.61 -9.39 -11.75
C VAL A 155 -0.03 -9.00 -10.40
N THR A 156 -0.52 -7.88 -9.88
CA THR A 156 -0.16 -7.41 -8.54
C THR A 156 -1.40 -7.07 -7.73
N GLN A 157 -1.30 -7.16 -6.41
CA GLN A 157 -2.31 -6.65 -5.49
C GLN A 157 -1.69 -6.30 -4.14
N MET A 158 -2.03 -5.12 -3.60
CA MET A 158 -1.67 -4.76 -2.23
C MET A 158 -2.69 -5.32 -1.24
N GLY A 159 -2.23 -5.84 -0.11
CA GLY A 159 -3.06 -6.38 0.97
C GLY A 159 -3.81 -5.33 1.77
N ILE A 160 -4.75 -4.64 1.13
CA ILE A 160 -5.73 -3.73 1.75
C ILE A 160 -7.13 -4.33 1.62
N GLN A 161 -7.36 -5.41 2.36
CA GLN A 161 -8.43 -6.38 2.10
C GLN A 161 -9.84 -5.76 2.06
N ILE A 162 -10.08 -4.75 2.92
CA ILE A 162 -11.37 -4.07 3.05
C ILE A 162 -11.77 -3.31 1.77
N HIS A 163 -10.82 -3.02 0.88
CA HIS A 163 -11.08 -2.51 -0.48
C HIS A 163 -12.12 -3.35 -1.24
N SER A 164 -12.09 -4.67 -1.02
CA SER A 164 -12.99 -5.61 -1.69
C SER A 164 -14.30 -5.86 -0.92
N GLU A 165 -14.48 -5.26 0.26
CA GLU A 165 -15.67 -5.44 1.10
C GLU A 165 -16.81 -4.48 0.73
N SER A 166 -18.04 -4.91 1.03
CA SER A 166 -19.25 -4.21 0.63
C SER A 166 -19.35 -2.79 1.19
N GLU A 167 -18.84 -2.56 2.40
CA GLU A 167 -18.91 -1.33 3.16
C GLU A 167 -18.14 -0.20 2.47
N TYR A 168 -16.88 -0.47 2.06
CA TYR A 168 -16.04 0.50 1.37
C TYR A 168 -16.57 0.76 -0.04
N ARG A 169 -16.97 -0.31 -0.74
CA ARG A 169 -17.55 -0.19 -2.09
C ARG A 169 -18.87 0.60 -2.08
N LEU A 170 -19.68 0.45 -1.03
CA LEU A 170 -20.89 1.25 -0.83
C LEU A 170 -20.55 2.71 -0.60
N ALA A 171 -19.59 3.01 0.28
CA ALA A 171 -19.16 4.39 0.53
C ALA A 171 -18.62 5.07 -0.74
N VAL A 172 -17.74 4.39 -1.48
CA VAL A 172 -17.24 4.85 -2.79
C VAL A 172 -18.39 5.16 -3.73
N ARG A 173 -19.38 4.26 -3.80
CA ARG A 173 -20.55 4.45 -4.65
C ARG A 173 -21.36 5.69 -4.25
N LEU A 174 -21.70 5.84 -2.96
CA LEU A 174 -22.48 6.98 -2.46
C LEU A 174 -21.80 8.33 -2.74
N ILE A 175 -20.47 8.40 -2.55
CA ILE A 175 -19.70 9.61 -2.89
C ILE A 175 -19.73 9.88 -4.39
N ARG A 176 -19.54 8.86 -5.23
CA ARG A 176 -19.54 9.02 -6.69
C ARG A 176 -20.92 9.31 -7.28
N GLU A 177 -21.99 8.91 -6.60
CA GLU A 177 -23.39 9.26 -6.89
C GLU A 177 -23.77 10.65 -6.35
N LEU A 178 -22.83 11.38 -5.72
CA LEU A 178 -23.03 12.70 -5.12
C LEU A 178 -24.13 12.72 -4.04
N THR A 179 -24.30 11.62 -3.29
CA THR A 179 -25.32 11.52 -2.23
C THR A 179 -25.21 12.66 -1.21
N ILE A 180 -23.98 13.07 -0.86
CA ILE A 180 -23.71 14.21 0.04
C ILE A 180 -23.28 15.47 -0.73
N GLY A 181 -23.55 15.53 -2.03
CA GLY A 181 -23.04 16.54 -2.94
C GLY A 181 -21.54 16.36 -3.20
N LYS A 182 -20.88 17.44 -3.64
CA LYS A 182 -19.43 17.44 -3.88
C LYS A 182 -18.68 17.53 -2.55
N VAL A 183 -17.55 16.84 -2.43
CA VAL A 183 -16.76 16.82 -1.18
C VAL A 183 -15.87 18.06 -1.09
N ARG A 184 -15.89 18.73 0.06
CA ARG A 184 -15.06 19.90 0.37
C ARG A 184 -13.86 19.58 1.26
N GLU A 185 -14.00 18.59 2.13
CA GLU A 185 -12.99 18.23 3.13
C GLU A 185 -13.16 16.78 3.59
N VAL A 186 -12.06 16.10 3.92
CA VAL A 186 -12.08 14.76 4.49
C VAL A 186 -11.22 14.70 5.75
N HIS A 187 -11.73 14.07 6.80
CA HIS A 187 -10.96 13.76 7.99
C HIS A 187 -10.90 12.26 8.23
N SER A 188 -9.71 11.71 8.41
CA SER A 188 -9.48 10.30 8.65
C SER A 188 -8.69 10.11 9.94
N TRP A 189 -8.96 9.05 10.71
CA TRP A 189 -8.24 8.81 11.95
C TRP A 189 -8.06 7.34 12.32
N SER A 190 -7.10 7.10 13.22
CA SER A 190 -6.89 5.81 13.86
C SER A 190 -6.44 5.93 15.32
N GLU A 191 -7.08 5.22 16.24
CA GLU A 191 -6.69 5.20 17.67
C GLU A 191 -5.42 4.40 17.99
N LYS A 192 -4.78 3.77 16.99
CA LYS A 192 -3.57 2.98 17.21
C LYS A 192 -2.37 3.85 17.61
N LYS A 193 -1.42 3.24 18.34
CA LYS A 193 -0.22 3.90 18.88
C LYS A 193 1.07 3.13 18.56
N TRP A 194 1.42 3.05 17.28
CA TRP A 194 2.73 2.58 16.83
C TRP A 194 3.76 3.70 16.84
N GLY A 195 4.18 4.07 18.05
CA GLY A 195 5.30 4.97 18.30
C GLY A 195 5.96 4.67 19.64
N ASP A 196 7.08 5.33 19.92
CA ASP A 196 7.83 5.19 21.16
C ASP A 196 8.70 6.42 21.41
N ALA A 197 8.37 7.20 22.45
CA ALA A 197 9.11 8.40 22.80
C ALA A 197 10.50 8.09 23.40
N ASN A 198 10.71 6.87 23.89
CA ASN A 198 11.96 6.50 24.53
C ASN A 198 13.11 6.42 23.52
N PRO A 199 14.36 6.66 23.95
CA PRO A 199 15.52 6.35 23.13
C PRO A 199 15.61 4.84 22.87
N ARG A 200 16.38 4.44 21.86
CA ARG A 200 16.74 3.03 21.67
C ARG A 200 17.54 2.57 22.90
N PRO A 201 17.19 1.42 23.52
CA PRO A 201 18.00 0.86 24.59
C PRO A 201 19.45 0.64 24.15
N ASP A 202 20.39 1.05 24.98
CA ASP A 202 21.82 0.83 24.74
C ASP A 202 22.25 -0.52 25.33
N ARG A 203 21.86 -1.60 24.66
CA ARG A 203 22.24 -2.97 25.03
C ARG A 203 22.27 -3.90 23.83
N SER A 204 22.80 -5.09 24.06
CA SER A 204 22.77 -6.22 23.13
C SER A 204 22.30 -7.45 23.88
N ASP A 205 21.32 -8.15 23.30
CA ASP A 205 20.79 -9.39 23.84
C ASP A 205 21.19 -10.58 22.94
N PRO A 206 21.24 -11.82 23.47
CA PRO A 206 21.48 -13.01 22.65
C PRO A 206 20.38 -13.21 21.61
N ILE A 207 20.77 -13.50 20.37
CA ILE A 207 19.83 -13.83 19.30
C ILE A 207 19.27 -15.24 19.56
N PRO A 208 17.94 -15.43 19.60
CA PRO A 208 17.33 -16.76 19.75
C PRO A 208 17.79 -17.75 18.69
N ALA A 209 17.99 -19.01 19.09
CA ALA A 209 18.30 -20.08 18.15
C ALA A 209 17.21 -20.19 17.06
N GLY A 210 17.62 -20.37 15.80
CA GLY A 210 16.69 -20.43 14.67
C GLY A 210 16.21 -19.07 14.15
N PHE A 211 16.62 -17.95 14.75
CA PHE A 211 16.35 -16.60 14.26
C PHE A 211 17.61 -15.98 13.63
N ASN A 212 17.55 -15.63 12.35
CA ASN A 212 18.65 -14.95 11.67
C ASN A 212 18.46 -13.42 11.72
N TRP A 213 19.10 -12.78 12.71
CA TRP A 213 19.02 -11.33 12.89
C TRP A 213 19.61 -10.53 11.73
N ASP A 214 20.71 -10.99 11.14
CA ASP A 214 21.31 -10.29 10.02
C ASP A 214 20.35 -10.26 8.83
N TRP A 215 19.70 -11.37 8.48
CA TRP A 215 18.73 -11.39 7.40
C TRP A 215 17.44 -10.64 7.73
N TRP A 216 17.05 -10.59 9.01
CA TRP A 216 15.92 -9.77 9.46
C TRP A 216 16.19 -8.27 9.31
N LEU A 217 17.41 -7.81 9.65
CA LEU A 217 17.83 -6.42 9.44
C LEU A 217 17.77 -6.04 7.96
N GLY A 218 18.21 -6.94 7.08
CA GLY A 218 17.94 -6.84 5.66
C GLY A 218 18.48 -5.56 5.04
N THR A 219 17.61 -4.68 4.54
CA THR A 219 17.98 -3.40 3.92
C THR A 219 18.46 -2.34 4.93
N ALA A 220 18.17 -2.50 6.22
CA ALA A 220 18.47 -1.52 7.25
C ALA A 220 19.92 -1.57 7.76
N ALA A 221 20.37 -0.49 8.40
CA ALA A 221 21.71 -0.41 8.98
C ALA A 221 21.94 -1.47 10.08
N GLN A 222 23.14 -2.05 10.10
CA GLN A 222 23.56 -3.03 11.10
C GLN A 222 23.44 -2.46 12.53
N ARG A 223 22.93 -3.28 13.45
CA ARG A 223 22.82 -2.94 14.87
C ARG A 223 22.70 -4.21 15.73
N PRO A 224 22.99 -4.11 17.04
CA PRO A 224 22.76 -5.21 17.97
C PRO A 224 21.29 -5.65 18.00
N PHE A 225 21.07 -6.94 18.23
CA PHE A 225 19.74 -7.45 18.56
C PHE A 225 19.35 -6.98 19.97
N ILE A 226 18.10 -6.55 20.12
CA ILE A 226 17.49 -6.24 21.41
C ILE A 226 16.27 -7.14 21.54
N GLY A 227 16.28 -7.95 22.59
CA GLY A 227 15.29 -8.98 22.89
C GLY A 227 14.00 -8.38 23.45
N GLU A 228 13.26 -9.22 24.20
CA GLU A 228 12.03 -8.81 24.91
C GLU A 228 10.98 -8.15 24.00
N GLY A 229 10.96 -8.54 22.73
CA GLY A 229 10.01 -8.03 21.75
C GLY A 229 10.29 -6.60 21.27
N TYR A 230 11.47 -6.03 21.51
CA TYR A 230 11.77 -4.64 21.13
C TYR A 230 11.62 -4.37 19.62
N TYR A 231 12.02 -5.35 18.79
CA TYR A 231 11.87 -5.36 17.33
C TYR A 231 10.82 -6.36 16.85
N HIS A 232 11.11 -7.64 17.03
CA HIS A 232 10.34 -8.76 16.48
C HIS A 232 9.45 -9.37 17.57
N PRO A 233 8.19 -9.75 17.29
CA PRO A 233 7.59 -9.87 15.96
C PRO A 233 6.74 -8.68 15.49
N THR A 234 6.46 -7.69 16.34
CA THR A 234 5.47 -6.64 16.01
C THR A 234 5.93 -5.21 16.23
N ASN A 235 6.81 -4.95 17.20
CA ASN A 235 7.22 -3.60 17.57
C ASN A 235 8.15 -2.91 16.57
N TRP A 236 8.61 -3.62 15.55
CA TRP A 236 9.32 -3.05 14.39
C TRP A 236 8.54 -1.91 13.74
N ARG A 237 7.19 -1.94 13.81
CA ARG A 237 6.30 -0.86 13.34
C ARG A 237 6.66 0.51 13.93
N LYS A 238 7.13 0.51 15.18
CA LYS A 238 7.49 1.72 15.94
C LYS A 238 8.84 2.29 15.55
N ARG A 239 9.69 1.51 14.85
CA ARG A 239 11.09 1.84 14.60
C ARG A 239 11.25 2.44 13.21
N LEU A 240 11.91 3.59 13.11
CA LEU A 240 12.06 4.36 11.86
C LEU A 240 12.63 3.53 10.72
N ASP A 241 13.62 2.68 11.00
CA ASP A 241 14.33 1.92 9.96
C ASP A 241 13.55 0.70 9.42
N PHE A 242 12.52 0.25 10.14
CA PHE A 242 11.85 -1.03 9.89
C PHE A 242 10.37 -0.89 9.51
N GLY A 243 9.63 -0.04 10.22
CA GLY A 243 8.22 0.22 9.96
C GLY A 243 7.95 1.69 9.67
N THR A 244 6.68 2.01 9.49
CA THR A 244 6.22 3.35 9.07
C THR A 244 5.29 4.04 10.08
N GLY A 245 5.34 3.63 11.35
CA GLY A 245 4.53 4.19 12.43
C GLY A 245 3.03 3.88 12.30
N THR A 246 2.18 4.53 13.10
CA THR A 246 0.73 4.31 13.01
C THR A 246 0.22 4.70 11.64
N PHE A 247 0.67 5.85 11.13
CA PHE A 247 0.14 6.36 9.89
C PHE A 247 0.47 5.49 8.68
N GLY A 248 1.70 4.99 8.52
CA GLY A 248 1.95 4.07 7.41
C GLY A 248 1.31 2.68 7.61
N ASP A 249 1.17 2.21 8.86
CA ASP A 249 0.46 0.95 9.17
C ASP A 249 -1.04 1.04 8.86
N MET A 250 -1.72 2.14 9.19
CA MET A 250 -3.19 2.25 9.04
C MET A 250 -3.66 3.17 7.92
N GLY A 251 -2.88 4.17 7.54
CA GLY A 251 -3.20 5.15 6.52
C GLY A 251 -3.58 4.50 5.20
N CYS A 252 -2.85 3.47 4.75
CA CYS A 252 -3.22 2.76 3.52
C CYS A 252 -4.62 2.14 3.56
N HIS A 253 -5.07 1.62 4.71
CA HIS A 253 -6.43 1.08 4.85
C HIS A 253 -7.50 2.17 4.91
N ILE A 254 -7.23 3.26 5.64
CA ILE A 254 -8.24 4.28 5.92
C ILE A 254 -8.36 5.31 4.78
N PHE A 255 -7.25 5.61 4.11
CA PHE A 255 -7.22 6.45 2.91
C PHE A 255 -7.68 5.70 1.66
N ASP A 256 -7.63 4.38 1.62
CA ASP A 256 -8.09 3.59 0.47
C ASP A 256 -9.49 4.01 -0.05
N PRO A 257 -10.56 3.98 0.76
CA PRO A 257 -11.89 4.39 0.28
C PRO A 257 -11.95 5.88 -0.04
N VAL A 258 -11.09 6.72 0.55
CA VAL A 258 -11.00 8.16 0.23
C VAL A 258 -10.40 8.35 -1.16
N PHE A 259 -9.30 7.65 -1.45
CA PHE A 259 -8.61 7.67 -2.73
C PHE A 259 -9.50 7.20 -3.87
N ASP A 260 -10.17 6.06 -3.69
CA ASP A 260 -11.08 5.54 -4.71
C ASP A 260 -12.30 6.45 -4.87
N ALA A 261 -13.00 6.80 -3.77
CA ALA A 261 -14.21 7.62 -3.83
C ALA A 261 -14.02 8.94 -4.55
N LEU A 262 -12.90 9.62 -4.27
CA LEU A 262 -12.60 10.95 -4.79
C LEU A 262 -11.71 10.94 -6.04
N ALA A 263 -11.27 9.76 -6.50
CA ALA A 263 -10.30 9.62 -7.58
C ALA A 263 -9.01 10.43 -7.36
N LEU A 264 -8.49 10.39 -6.12
CA LEU A 264 -7.26 11.10 -5.76
C LEU A 264 -6.03 10.44 -6.42
N THR A 265 -4.99 11.27 -6.59
CA THR A 265 -3.68 10.82 -7.06
C THR A 265 -2.60 11.30 -6.10
N ALA A 266 -1.66 12.14 -6.53
CA ALA A 266 -0.64 12.71 -5.66
C ALA A 266 -1.12 14.04 -5.06
N PRO A 267 -0.81 14.32 -3.78
CA PRO A 267 -1.03 15.64 -3.22
C PRO A 267 -0.06 16.66 -3.84
N VAL A 268 -0.40 17.95 -3.77
CA VAL A 268 0.49 19.06 -4.12
C VAL A 268 1.30 19.55 -2.94
N SER A 269 0.78 19.39 -1.72
CA SER A 269 1.51 19.70 -0.49
C SER A 269 1.03 18.87 0.70
N VAL A 270 1.91 18.76 1.69
CA VAL A 270 1.66 18.06 2.95
C VAL A 270 2.31 18.81 4.11
N ARG A 271 1.67 18.79 5.28
CA ARG A 271 2.16 19.44 6.49
C ARG A 271 1.79 18.60 7.70
N SER A 272 2.68 18.48 8.68
CA SER A 272 2.37 17.87 9.98
C SER A 272 2.35 18.91 11.09
N GLU A 273 1.41 18.79 12.02
CA GLU A 273 1.33 19.57 13.27
C GLU A 273 1.67 18.73 14.51
N GLY A 274 1.84 17.42 14.34
CA GLY A 274 2.09 16.48 15.43
C GLY A 274 3.56 16.47 15.89
N PRO A 275 3.87 15.67 16.93
CA PRO A 275 5.24 15.52 17.41
C PRO A 275 6.15 14.88 16.35
N ALA A 276 7.39 15.34 16.29
CA ALA A 276 8.40 14.75 15.42
C ALA A 276 8.90 13.40 15.96
N PRO A 277 9.28 12.46 15.09
CA PRO A 277 9.96 11.24 15.51
C PRO A 277 11.32 11.56 16.16
N ASN A 278 11.79 10.66 17.03
CA ASN A 278 13.15 10.75 17.58
C ASN A 278 14.16 10.04 16.66
N ALA A 279 15.42 9.91 17.08
CA ALA A 279 16.47 9.30 16.25
C ALA A 279 16.20 7.84 15.80
N TYR A 280 15.33 7.10 16.48
CA TYR A 280 15.11 5.66 16.23
C TYR A 280 13.65 5.27 16.07
N ASN A 281 12.71 6.09 16.56
CA ASN A 281 11.33 5.72 16.74
C ASN A 281 10.38 6.77 16.17
N TRP A 282 9.28 6.29 15.60
CA TRP A 282 8.14 7.11 15.26
C TRP A 282 7.50 7.71 16.51
N ALA A 283 6.99 8.93 16.37
CA ALA A 283 6.13 9.53 17.38
C ALA A 283 4.71 8.94 17.32
N THR A 284 3.93 9.21 18.36
CA THR A 284 2.47 9.06 18.35
C THR A 284 1.80 10.41 18.15
N ASP A 285 0.48 10.40 17.94
CA ASP A 285 -0.34 11.62 17.94
C ASP A 285 -0.04 12.52 16.74
N ALA A 286 0.18 11.90 15.58
CA ALA A 286 0.38 12.61 14.34
C ALA A 286 -0.91 13.34 13.93
N VAL A 287 -0.76 14.57 13.49
CA VAL A 287 -1.78 15.36 12.79
C VAL A 287 -1.17 15.78 11.46
N ILE A 288 -1.78 15.38 10.35
CA ILE A 288 -1.23 15.61 9.00
C ILE A 288 -2.32 16.20 8.12
N HIS A 289 -1.97 17.25 7.38
CA HIS A 289 -2.84 17.96 6.46
C HIS A 289 -2.26 17.87 5.05
N TYR A 290 -3.11 17.45 4.12
CA TYR A 290 -2.78 17.38 2.71
C TYR A 290 -3.61 18.38 1.92
N VAL A 291 -3.04 18.84 0.81
CA VAL A 291 -3.78 19.47 -0.28
C VAL A 291 -3.63 18.61 -1.51
N PHE A 292 -4.76 18.14 -2.07
CA PHE A 292 -4.81 17.41 -3.33
C PHE A 292 -5.41 18.29 -4.43
N PRO A 293 -5.08 18.04 -5.70
CA PRO A 293 -5.86 18.57 -6.81
C PRO A 293 -7.33 18.14 -6.72
N GLY A 294 -8.24 19.03 -7.10
CA GLY A 294 -9.66 18.74 -7.20
C GLY A 294 -9.97 17.74 -8.31
N THR A 295 -11.09 17.05 -8.18
CA THR A 295 -11.58 16.02 -9.11
C THR A 295 -13.05 16.28 -9.44
N PRO A 296 -13.69 15.50 -10.34
CA PRO A 296 -15.13 15.64 -10.59
C PRO A 296 -16.01 15.50 -9.33
N TYR A 297 -15.50 14.86 -8.27
CA TYR A 297 -16.21 14.59 -7.02
C TYR A 297 -15.95 15.64 -5.93
N THR A 298 -15.09 16.63 -6.18
CA THR A 298 -14.74 17.69 -5.21
C THR A 298 -15.39 19.02 -5.57
N GLU A 299 -15.63 19.86 -4.56
CA GLU A 299 -16.23 21.19 -4.71
C GLU A 299 -15.26 22.17 -5.38
N GLY A 300 -14.03 22.25 -4.87
CA GLY A 300 -13.01 23.19 -5.31
C GLY A 300 -12.00 22.61 -6.31
N GLN A 301 -11.10 23.48 -6.77
CA GLN A 301 -9.92 23.11 -7.57
C GLN A 301 -8.86 22.36 -6.76
N THR A 302 -9.00 22.35 -5.44
CA THR A 302 -8.22 21.56 -4.50
C THR A 302 -9.14 20.99 -3.43
N ILE A 303 -8.69 19.93 -2.76
CA ILE A 303 -9.38 19.33 -1.61
C ILE A 303 -8.39 19.11 -0.46
N HIS A 304 -8.86 19.39 0.75
CA HIS A 304 -8.11 19.12 1.98
C HIS A 304 -8.45 17.73 2.52
N VAL A 305 -7.42 16.95 2.83
CA VAL A 305 -7.54 15.64 3.46
C VAL A 305 -6.66 15.61 4.70
N HIS A 306 -7.22 15.15 5.80
CA HIS A 306 -6.60 15.22 7.11
C HIS A 306 -6.45 13.84 7.73
N TRP A 307 -5.32 13.60 8.39
CA TRP A 307 -5.06 12.42 9.20
C TRP A 307 -4.83 12.79 10.65
N TYR A 308 -5.34 11.94 11.55
CA TYR A 308 -5.12 12.00 12.99
C TYR A 308 -4.84 10.60 13.52
N ASP A 309 -3.85 10.43 14.40
CA ASP A 309 -3.70 9.17 15.13
C ASP A 309 -3.45 9.31 16.63
N GLY A 310 -3.39 8.16 17.32
CA GLY A 310 -3.32 8.09 18.77
C GLY A 310 -4.56 8.70 19.41
N ASP A 311 -4.36 9.73 20.23
CA ASP A 311 -5.42 10.45 20.93
C ASP A 311 -5.95 11.66 20.13
N GLN A 312 -5.32 12.00 19.00
CA GLN A 312 -5.76 13.12 18.16
C GLN A 312 -7.03 12.78 17.40
N ARG A 313 -7.93 13.76 17.28
CA ARG A 313 -9.19 13.62 16.54
C ARG A 313 -9.52 14.90 15.77
N PRO A 314 -10.34 14.80 14.71
CA PRO A 314 -10.93 15.96 14.06
C PRO A 314 -11.70 16.82 15.09
N PRO A 315 -11.61 18.16 15.02
CA PRO A 315 -12.37 19.02 15.92
C PRO A 315 -13.88 18.86 15.67
N ASN A 316 -14.68 19.05 16.73
CA ASN A 316 -16.15 19.05 16.68
C ASN A 316 -16.81 17.75 16.16
N LEU A 317 -16.07 16.64 16.11
CA LEU A 317 -16.56 15.39 15.50
C LEU A 317 -17.88 14.90 16.12
N LYS A 318 -18.03 14.97 17.45
CA LYS A 318 -19.27 14.60 18.13
C LYS A 318 -20.46 15.46 17.70
N THR A 319 -20.25 16.75 17.48
CA THR A 319 -21.30 17.67 17.00
C THR A 319 -21.66 17.38 15.55
N LEU A 320 -20.66 17.12 14.69
CA LEU A 320 -20.87 16.75 13.29
C LEU A 320 -21.63 15.43 13.13
N LEU A 321 -21.48 14.52 14.10
CA LEU A 321 -22.17 13.23 14.15
C LEU A 321 -23.42 13.27 15.04
N GLU A 322 -24.01 14.44 15.30
CA GLU A 322 -25.27 14.59 16.06
C GLU A 322 -25.27 13.95 17.47
N GLY A 323 -24.10 13.81 18.07
CA GLY A 323 -23.91 13.19 19.38
C GLY A 323 -23.61 11.69 19.34
N ASP A 324 -23.65 11.06 18.16
CA ASP A 324 -23.38 9.64 17.98
C ASP A 324 -21.96 9.24 18.40
N PRO A 325 -21.74 7.95 18.76
CA PRO A 325 -20.41 7.44 19.08
C PRO A 325 -19.42 7.62 17.93
N VAL A 326 -18.26 8.18 18.24
CA VAL A 326 -17.13 8.27 17.30
C VAL A 326 -16.44 6.90 17.22
N PRO A 327 -16.30 6.27 16.03
CA PRO A 327 -15.58 5.02 15.91
C PRO A 327 -14.08 5.22 16.17
N GLY A 328 -13.39 4.17 16.62
CA GLY A 328 -11.95 4.23 16.89
C GLY A 328 -11.09 4.51 15.65
N GLN A 329 -11.58 4.15 14.46
CA GLN A 329 -10.92 4.40 13.18
C GLN A 329 -11.96 4.62 12.07
N GLY A 330 -11.66 5.47 11.10
CA GLY A 330 -12.55 5.74 9.98
C GLY A 330 -12.25 7.04 9.25
N SER A 331 -13.15 7.42 8.36
CA SER A 331 -13.10 8.67 7.58
C SER A 331 -14.46 9.37 7.60
N LEU A 332 -14.46 10.68 7.80
CA LEU A 332 -15.60 11.57 7.64
C LEU A 332 -15.41 12.40 6.38
N PHE A 333 -16.32 12.26 5.43
CA PHE A 333 -16.42 13.09 4.23
C PHE A 333 -17.39 14.23 4.49
N ILE A 334 -16.94 15.46 4.30
CA ILE A 334 -17.77 16.65 4.43
C ILE A 334 -18.12 17.10 3.01
N GLY A 335 -19.40 17.03 2.65
CA GLY A 335 -19.92 17.42 1.34
C GLY A 335 -20.73 18.72 1.37
N THR A 336 -21.10 19.21 0.19
CA THR A 336 -21.96 20.40 0.02
C THR A 336 -23.38 20.18 0.52
N ASP A 337 -23.86 18.93 0.50
CA ASP A 337 -25.23 18.56 0.83
C ASP A 337 -25.35 17.60 2.02
N GLY A 338 -24.25 17.23 2.68
CA GLY A 338 -24.30 16.35 3.84
C GLY A 338 -22.93 15.84 4.24
N LEU A 339 -22.92 14.90 5.19
CA LEU A 339 -21.71 14.22 5.64
C LEU A 339 -21.87 12.71 5.43
N LEU A 340 -20.76 12.03 5.13
CA LEU A 340 -20.69 10.58 5.14
C LEU A 340 -19.61 10.15 6.12
N LEU A 341 -19.99 9.46 7.20
CA LEU A 341 -19.07 8.77 8.10
C LEU A 341 -18.86 7.34 7.58
N LEU A 342 -17.61 6.95 7.39
CA LEU A 342 -17.20 5.58 7.07
C LEU A 342 -16.30 5.05 8.19
N PRO A 343 -16.86 4.31 9.17
CA PRO A 343 -16.04 3.60 10.14
C PRO A 343 -15.21 2.52 9.43
N HIS A 344 -14.01 2.23 9.94
CA HIS A 344 -13.20 1.14 9.42
C HIS A 344 -13.91 -0.20 9.65
N ILE A 345 -14.15 -0.97 8.58
CA ILE A 345 -14.85 -2.28 8.63
C ILE A 345 -16.30 -2.15 9.15
N ALA A 346 -16.99 -1.05 8.84
CA ALA A 346 -18.42 -0.96 9.08
C ALA A 346 -19.12 -0.14 7.99
N ARG A 347 -20.45 -0.28 7.93
CA ARG A 347 -21.27 0.41 6.93
C ARG A 347 -21.18 1.94 7.06
N PRO A 348 -21.22 2.66 5.93
CA PRO A 348 -21.26 4.12 5.94
C PRO A 348 -22.58 4.63 6.54
N GLN A 349 -22.51 5.81 7.15
CA GLN A 349 -23.62 6.51 7.79
C GLN A 349 -23.70 7.93 7.22
N LEU A 350 -24.92 8.46 7.07
CA LEU A 350 -25.18 9.76 6.44
C LEU A 350 -25.75 10.75 7.47
N TYR A 351 -25.29 12.00 7.41
CA TYR A 351 -25.74 13.09 8.28
C TYR A 351 -26.07 14.36 7.48
N PRO A 352 -27.03 15.20 7.91
CA PRO A 352 -27.90 15.03 9.10
C PRO A 352 -28.84 13.82 9.01
N ILE A 353 -29.10 13.12 10.12
CA ILE A 353 -29.90 11.87 10.09
C ILE A 353 -31.28 12.14 9.49
N ALA A 354 -31.93 13.23 9.94
CA ALA A 354 -33.26 13.62 9.46
C ALA A 354 -33.33 13.91 7.94
N LYS A 355 -32.21 14.34 7.32
CA LYS A 355 -32.17 14.59 5.87
C LYS A 355 -32.11 13.30 5.05
N PHE A 356 -31.43 12.29 5.58
CA PHE A 356 -31.16 11.03 4.89
C PHE A 356 -32.01 9.87 5.40
N GLU A 357 -33.03 10.15 6.21
CA GLU A 357 -33.99 9.16 6.67
C GLU A 357 -34.65 8.47 5.46
N GLY A 358 -34.58 7.14 5.43
CA GLY A 358 -35.08 6.34 4.31
C GLY A 358 -34.28 6.44 3.00
N HIS A 359 -33.11 7.11 2.98
CA HIS A 359 -32.26 7.14 1.80
C HIS A 359 -31.86 5.70 1.39
N PRO A 360 -32.04 5.31 0.11
CA PRO A 360 -31.74 3.96 -0.32
C PRO A 360 -30.23 3.69 -0.24
N MET A 361 -29.86 2.62 0.46
CA MET A 361 -28.49 2.12 0.49
C MET A 361 -28.35 1.02 -0.56
N PRO A 362 -27.77 1.32 -1.75
CA PRO A 362 -27.69 0.33 -2.80
C PRO A 362 -26.86 -0.90 -2.36
N PRO A 363 -27.15 -2.10 -2.90
CA PRO A 363 -26.34 -3.26 -2.59
C PRO A 363 -24.92 -3.08 -3.15
N ALA A 364 -23.94 -3.38 -2.31
CA ALA A 364 -22.55 -3.57 -2.69
C ALA A 364 -22.16 -5.01 -2.39
N ARG A 365 -21.42 -5.65 -3.32
CA ARG A 365 -20.99 -7.04 -3.16
C ARG A 365 -19.58 -7.08 -2.60
N SER A 366 -19.40 -7.81 -1.50
CA SER A 366 -18.08 -8.25 -1.05
C SER A 366 -17.48 -9.25 -2.02
N GLN A 367 -16.16 -9.24 -2.13
CA GLN A 367 -15.37 -10.22 -2.86
C GLN A 367 -14.16 -10.59 -2.01
N SER A 368 -13.79 -11.87 -1.98
CA SER A 368 -12.55 -12.25 -1.30
C SER A 368 -11.36 -11.63 -2.03
N HIS A 369 -10.66 -10.75 -1.32
CA HIS A 369 -9.52 -9.99 -1.85
C HIS A 369 -8.39 -10.92 -2.31
N TRP A 370 -8.13 -12.00 -1.56
CA TRP A 370 -7.13 -13.00 -1.91
C TRP A 370 -7.55 -13.88 -3.08
N ILE A 371 -8.81 -14.32 -3.14
CA ILE A 371 -9.29 -15.14 -4.27
C ILE A 371 -9.29 -14.32 -5.56
N GLN A 372 -9.60 -13.03 -5.49
CA GLN A 372 -9.48 -12.14 -6.64
C GLN A 372 -8.04 -12.09 -7.20
N PHE A 373 -7.02 -12.08 -6.35
CA PHE A 373 -5.62 -12.18 -6.79
C PHE A 373 -5.36 -13.51 -7.51
N VAL A 374 -5.83 -14.61 -6.94
CA VAL A 374 -5.66 -15.95 -7.52
C VAL A 374 -6.32 -16.06 -8.89
N GLU A 375 -7.57 -15.60 -9.02
CA GLU A 375 -8.29 -15.61 -10.28
C GLU A 375 -7.62 -14.71 -11.33
N ALA A 376 -7.17 -13.51 -10.95
CA ALA A 376 -6.44 -12.63 -11.85
C ALA A 376 -5.13 -13.27 -12.35
N CYS A 377 -4.36 -13.94 -11.48
CA CYS A 377 -3.15 -14.67 -11.87
C CYS A 377 -3.42 -15.79 -12.90
N ARG A 378 -4.63 -16.37 -12.86
CA ARG A 378 -5.12 -17.38 -13.81
C ARG A 378 -5.74 -16.80 -15.07
N GLY A 379 -5.69 -15.48 -15.24
CA GLY A 379 -6.29 -14.76 -16.37
C GLY A 379 -7.80 -14.52 -16.24
N ASN A 380 -8.40 -14.82 -15.09
CA ASN A 380 -9.82 -14.62 -14.82
C ASN A 380 -10.06 -13.28 -14.12
N GLY A 381 -10.15 -12.21 -14.90
CA GLY A 381 -10.44 -10.87 -14.41
C GLY A 381 -9.19 -10.08 -13.99
N LYS A 382 -9.36 -9.11 -13.09
CA LYS A 382 -8.30 -8.19 -12.63
C LYS A 382 -8.40 -7.98 -11.13
N THR A 383 -7.27 -7.67 -10.51
CA THR A 383 -7.21 -7.22 -9.12
C THR A 383 -7.84 -5.83 -8.99
N SER A 384 -8.38 -5.52 -7.81
CA SER A 384 -9.01 -4.22 -7.51
C SER A 384 -7.99 -3.24 -6.91
N ALA A 385 -7.02 -3.74 -6.15
CA ALA A 385 -5.95 -2.96 -5.55
C ALA A 385 -4.56 -3.29 -6.13
N GLY A 386 -4.43 -3.37 -7.46
CA GLY A 386 -3.13 -3.55 -8.12
C GLY A 386 -2.15 -2.39 -7.88
N PHE A 387 -0.86 -2.59 -8.14
CA PHE A 387 0.17 -1.59 -7.79
C PHE A 387 0.04 -0.25 -8.54
N ASP A 388 -0.69 -0.20 -9.66
CA ASP A 388 -1.05 1.07 -10.33
C ASP A 388 -2.00 1.94 -9.50
N TYR A 389 -2.85 1.31 -8.69
CA TYR A 389 -3.73 1.98 -7.73
C TYR A 389 -3.04 2.14 -6.37
N ALA A 390 -2.50 1.04 -5.84
CA ALA A 390 -1.92 0.98 -4.51
C ALA A 390 -0.62 1.80 -4.39
N GLY A 391 0.13 1.98 -5.48
CA GLY A 391 1.35 2.78 -5.52
C GLY A 391 1.11 4.24 -5.16
N PRO A 392 0.34 5.00 -5.96
CA PRO A 392 -0.01 6.39 -5.64
C PRO A 392 -0.64 6.57 -4.25
N LEU A 393 -1.51 5.64 -3.81
CA LEU A 393 -2.07 5.62 -2.46
C LEU A 393 -0.96 5.50 -1.39
N THR A 394 -0.06 4.54 -1.53
CA THR A 394 1.03 4.33 -0.57
C THR A 394 2.00 5.50 -0.58
N GLU A 395 2.35 6.06 -1.75
CA GLU A 395 3.19 7.26 -1.85
C GLU A 395 2.57 8.43 -1.06
N ALA A 396 1.27 8.69 -1.23
CA ALA A 396 0.62 9.77 -0.49
C ALA A 396 0.65 9.56 1.03
N VAL A 397 0.45 8.33 1.50
CA VAL A 397 0.59 7.99 2.93
C VAL A 397 2.04 8.24 3.40
N LEU A 398 3.04 7.73 2.68
CA LEU A 398 4.44 7.90 3.06
C LEU A 398 4.90 9.36 3.01
N LEU A 399 4.34 10.21 2.15
CA LEU A 399 4.59 11.66 2.16
C LEU A 399 4.25 12.29 3.51
N GLY A 400 3.16 11.86 4.15
CA GLY A 400 2.81 12.38 5.47
C GLY A 400 3.73 11.85 6.55
N SER A 401 4.20 10.60 6.45
CA SER A 401 5.28 10.11 7.30
C SER A 401 6.53 10.99 7.19
N VAL A 402 6.94 11.39 5.98
CA VAL A 402 8.05 12.35 5.80
C VAL A 402 7.73 13.70 6.45
N ALA A 403 6.52 14.22 6.29
CA ALA A 403 6.12 15.50 6.87
C ALA A 403 6.22 15.53 8.40
N THR A 404 6.08 14.40 9.10
CA THR A 404 6.26 14.34 10.56
C THR A 404 7.69 14.68 11.01
N HIS A 405 8.70 14.53 10.16
CA HIS A 405 10.06 14.97 10.46
C HIS A 405 10.23 16.51 10.42
N PHE A 406 9.27 17.22 9.84
CA PHE A 406 9.29 18.67 9.66
C PHE A 406 8.00 19.29 10.22
N PRO A 407 7.77 19.20 11.54
CA PRO A 407 6.57 19.74 12.15
C PRO A 407 6.45 21.23 11.84
N GLN A 408 5.21 21.68 11.66
CA GLN A 408 4.86 23.06 11.36
C GLN A 408 5.48 23.61 10.06
N THR A 409 5.91 22.73 9.15
CA THR A 409 6.45 23.11 7.83
C THR A 409 5.56 22.53 6.74
N THR A 410 5.14 23.37 5.79
CA THR A 410 4.44 22.91 4.59
C THR A 410 5.47 22.45 3.56
N LEU A 411 5.41 21.18 3.17
CA LEU A 411 6.26 20.60 2.14
C LEU A 411 5.51 20.58 0.80
N GLU A 412 6.10 21.18 -0.23
CA GLU A 412 5.56 21.19 -1.59
C GLU A 412 6.08 19.98 -2.37
N TRP A 413 5.17 19.18 -2.93
CA TRP A 413 5.50 17.90 -3.56
C TRP A 413 5.40 17.97 -5.08
N HIS A 414 6.47 17.59 -5.76
CA HIS A 414 6.49 17.42 -7.20
C HIS A 414 6.54 15.94 -7.58
N ALA A 415 5.37 15.35 -7.77
CA ALA A 415 5.19 13.90 -7.94
C ALA A 415 5.92 13.30 -9.16
N ALA A 416 6.04 14.06 -10.25
CA ALA A 416 6.70 13.60 -11.47
C ALA A 416 8.21 13.35 -11.25
N ASP A 417 8.87 14.28 -10.54
CA ASP A 417 10.29 14.20 -10.21
C ASP A 417 10.55 13.41 -8.92
N LEU A 418 9.50 13.06 -8.18
CA LEU A 418 9.58 12.41 -6.87
C LEU A 418 10.43 13.21 -5.88
N ARG A 419 10.12 14.51 -5.69
CA ARG A 419 10.89 15.39 -4.80
C ARG A 419 10.06 16.48 -4.15
N PHE A 420 10.51 16.93 -2.99
CA PHE A 420 10.08 18.18 -2.37
C PHE A 420 10.82 19.36 -3.00
N THR A 421 10.07 20.38 -3.43
CA THR A 421 10.63 21.53 -4.17
C THR A 421 11.11 22.66 -3.27
N ASN A 422 10.53 22.76 -2.07
CA ASN A 422 10.78 23.87 -1.14
C ASN A 422 11.58 23.47 0.11
N GLN A 423 11.84 22.17 0.35
CA GLN A 423 12.61 21.69 1.49
C GLN A 423 13.58 20.59 1.07
N ALA A 424 14.82 20.98 0.74
CA ALA A 424 15.84 20.08 0.22
C ALA A 424 16.17 18.92 1.18
N GLU A 425 16.17 19.21 2.49
CA GLU A 425 16.44 18.21 3.53
C GLU A 425 15.41 17.06 3.53
N ALA A 426 14.15 17.33 3.22
CA ALA A 426 13.09 16.32 3.19
C ALA A 426 13.34 15.23 2.13
N ASN A 427 14.09 15.56 1.06
CA ASN A 427 14.41 14.61 0.00
C ASN A 427 15.29 13.44 0.47
N ARG A 428 15.97 13.53 1.62
CA ARG A 428 16.70 12.38 2.18
C ARG A 428 15.79 11.23 2.61
N PHE A 429 14.51 11.50 2.84
CA PHE A 429 13.51 10.51 3.25
C PHE A 429 12.72 9.94 2.06
N VAL A 430 12.97 10.44 0.84
CA VAL A 430 12.31 9.93 -0.38
C VAL A 430 12.89 8.58 -0.78
N ARG A 431 14.21 8.39 -0.61
CA ARG A 431 14.93 7.18 -0.95
C ARG A 431 15.95 6.86 0.11
N ARG A 432 15.92 5.65 0.67
CA ARG A 432 16.92 5.18 1.61
C ARG A 432 18.15 4.61 0.91
N THR A 433 19.25 4.54 1.66
CA THR A 433 20.45 3.80 1.25
C THR A 433 20.40 2.42 1.87
N TYR A 434 20.47 1.38 1.04
CA TYR A 434 20.59 0.01 1.52
C TYR A 434 22.00 -0.26 2.01
N ARG A 435 22.12 -1.07 3.07
CA ARG A 435 23.44 -1.55 3.48
C ARG A 435 24.06 -2.43 2.39
N GLN A 436 25.39 -2.49 2.39
CA GLN A 436 26.16 -3.28 1.42
C GLN A 436 25.71 -4.74 1.39
N GLY A 437 25.58 -5.31 0.19
CA GLY A 437 25.14 -6.71 -0.04
C GLY A 437 23.62 -6.90 -0.07
N TRP A 438 22.85 -5.81 0.03
CA TRP A 438 21.39 -5.81 -0.10
C TRP A 438 20.90 -5.01 -1.30
N GLU A 439 21.79 -4.70 -2.24
CA GLU A 439 21.46 -3.99 -3.46
C GLU A 439 20.45 -4.80 -4.29
N ILE A 440 19.36 -4.16 -4.70
CA ILE A 440 18.31 -4.77 -5.50
C ILE A 440 18.22 -4.02 -6.81
N ARG A 441 18.15 -4.77 -7.91
CA ARG A 441 18.01 -4.19 -9.25
C ARG A 441 16.78 -3.27 -9.29
N GLY A 442 17.00 -2.01 -9.65
CA GLY A 442 15.97 -0.99 -9.79
C GLY A 442 15.73 -0.14 -8.53
N LEU A 443 16.34 -0.47 -7.38
CA LEU A 443 16.19 0.29 -6.12
C LEU A 443 17.41 1.16 -5.78
#